data_AF-A0A4S8MBM7-F1
#
_entry.id   AF-A0A4S8MBM7-F1
#
_cell.length_a   1.000
_cell.length_b   1.000
_cell.length_c   1.000
_cell.angle_alpha   90.00
_cell.angle_beta   90.00
_cell.angle_gamma   90.00
#
_symmetry.space_group_name_H-M   'P 1'
#
loop_
_entity.id
_entity.type
_entity.pdbx_description
1 polymer ?
#
loop_
_entity_poly.entity_id
_entity_poly.type
_entity_poly.pdbx_seq_one_letter_code
_entity_poly.pdbx_strand_id
1 'polypeptide(L)'
;LLLRNTSAIPLDQVLPVFINALPLKNDYSENRPIFRAIFHLIRTNPQALGPYMDKLLSVFATVPDPNGPDQVGDEVRAELIQLIGHLNTQDPSKIQTAGLGAFV
;
A
#
# COMPACT_ATOMS: atom_id res chain seq x y z
N LEU A 1 15.37 -2.70 2.95
CA LEU A 1 16.61 -2.12 2.37
C LEU A 1 16.44 -1.59 0.92
N LEU A 2 15.22 -1.38 0.39
CA LEU A 2 15.00 -0.90 -0.99
C LEU A 2 14.81 0.63 -1.15
N LEU A 3 14.65 1.39 -0.06
CA LEU A 3 14.26 2.81 -0.11
C LEU A 3 15.41 3.80 0.01
N ARG A 4 16.66 3.36 0.21
CA ARG A 4 17.75 4.27 0.58
C ARG A 4 18.28 5.10 -0.60
N ASN A 5 17.87 4.80 -1.84
CA ASN A 5 18.23 5.54 -3.05
C ASN A 5 17.10 5.46 -4.10
N THR A 6 15.97 6.11 -3.85
CA THR A 6 14.86 6.20 -4.83
C THR A 6 15.28 6.85 -6.15
N SER A 7 16.35 7.66 -6.16
CA SER A 7 16.91 8.29 -7.37
C SER A 7 17.69 7.34 -8.29
N ALA A 8 18.06 6.14 -7.82
CA ALA A 8 18.86 5.18 -8.57
C ALA A 8 18.03 3.97 -9.09
N ILE A 9 16.75 3.91 -8.76
CA ILE A 9 15.89 2.77 -9.11
C ILE A 9 14.97 3.18 -10.27
N PRO A 10 15.00 2.49 -11.42
CA PRO A 10 14.06 2.73 -12.51
C PRO A 10 12.67 2.25 -12.08
N LEU A 11 11.91 3.14 -11.45
CA LEU A 11 10.59 2.83 -10.89
C LEU A 11 9.66 2.24 -11.95
N ASP A 12 9.74 2.68 -13.20
CA ASP A 12 8.92 2.16 -14.31
C ASP A 12 9.15 0.67 -14.60
N GLN A 13 10.34 0.15 -14.31
CA GLN A 13 10.67 -1.27 -14.47
C GLN A 13 10.40 -2.07 -13.20
N VAL A 14 10.58 -1.44 -12.03
CA VAL A 14 10.49 -2.12 -10.74
C VAL A 14 9.06 -2.18 -10.22
N LEU A 15 8.28 -1.11 -10.35
CA LEU A 15 6.91 -1.04 -9.85
C LEU A 15 6.00 -2.15 -10.41
N PRO A 16 5.97 -2.47 -11.72
CA PRO A 16 5.12 -3.54 -12.21
C PRO A 16 5.44 -4.88 -11.54
N VAL A 17 6.72 -5.23 -11.39
CA VAL A 17 7.13 -6.50 -10.76
C VAL A 17 6.82 -6.49 -9.26
N PHE A 18 7.16 -5.38 -8.60
CA PHE A 18 6.98 -5.21 -7.16
C PHE A 18 5.51 -5.26 -6.73
N ILE A 19 4.64 -4.52 -7.43
CA ILE A 19 3.20 -4.53 -7.16
C ILE A 19 2.59 -5.88 -7.55
N ASN A 20 3.08 -6.54 -8.60
CA ASN A 20 2.56 -7.84 -8.99
C ASN A 20 2.88 -8.97 -8.01
N ALA A 21 3.94 -8.82 -7.22
CA ALA A 21 4.28 -9.76 -6.16
C ALA A 21 3.34 -9.67 -4.92
N LEU A 22 2.49 -8.63 -4.84
CA LEU A 22 1.58 -8.42 -3.72
C LEU A 22 0.18 -9.03 -3.97
N PRO A 23 -0.51 -9.47 -2.90
CA PRO A 23 -0.05 -9.53 -1.50
C PRO A 23 0.91 -10.71 -1.26
N LEU A 24 1.85 -10.55 -0.32
CA LEU A 24 2.69 -11.67 0.13
C LEU A 24 1.79 -12.70 0.83
N LYS A 25 1.97 -13.99 0.53
CA LYS A 25 1.14 -15.07 1.09
C LYS A 25 1.84 -15.94 2.13
N ASN A 26 3.17 -15.98 2.11
CA ASN A 26 3.95 -16.96 2.86
C ASN A 26 4.85 -16.35 3.93
N ASP A 27 5.40 -15.15 3.71
CA ASP A 27 6.27 -14.47 4.67
C ASP A 27 5.85 -13.00 4.82
N TYR A 28 5.25 -12.69 5.97
CA TYR A 28 4.78 -11.35 6.30
C TYR A 28 5.89 -10.48 6.94
N SER A 29 7.08 -11.01 7.18
CA SER A 29 8.19 -10.25 7.77
C SER A 29 8.60 -9.08 6.86
N GLU A 30 8.51 -9.29 5.54
CA GLU A 30 8.83 -8.28 4.53
C GLU A 30 7.67 -7.32 4.22
N ASN A 31 6.44 -7.62 4.64
CA ASN A 31 5.30 -6.75 4.39
C ASN A 31 5.50 -5.37 5.06
N ARG A 32 6.05 -5.34 6.28
CA ARG A 32 6.32 -4.08 7.00
C ARG A 32 7.15 -3.08 6.19
N PRO A 33 8.37 -3.42 5.74
CA PRO A 33 9.17 -2.50 4.92
C PRO A 33 8.57 -2.24 3.54
N ILE A 34 7.83 -3.19 2.95
CA ILE A 34 7.15 -3.00 1.66
C ILE A 34 6.03 -1.95 1.76
N PHE A 35 5.16 -2.06 2.75
CA PHE A 35 4.05 -1.11 2.94
C PHE A 35 4.59 0.29 3.23
N ARG A 36 5.61 0.42 4.08
CA ARG A 36 6.30 1.70 4.32
C ARG A 36 6.88 2.29 3.02
N ALA A 37 7.42 1.45 2.13
CA ALA A 37 7.90 1.89 0.83
C ALA A 37 6.78 2.43 -0.05
N ILE A 38 5.65 1.73 -0.09
CA ILE A 38 4.48 2.14 -0.86
C ILE A 38 3.93 3.46 -0.32
N PHE A 39 3.78 3.60 1.00
CA PHE A 39 3.32 4.85 1.62
C PHE A 39 4.24 6.01 1.28
N HIS A 40 5.55 5.79 1.34
CA HIS A 40 6.53 6.79 0.94
C HIS A 40 6.39 7.17 -0.54
N LEU A 41 6.22 6.19 -1.44
CA LEU A 41 6.03 6.44 -2.87
C LEU A 41 4.69 7.13 -3.18
N ILE A 42 3.60 6.83 -2.46
CA ILE A 42 2.32 7.55 -2.61
C ILE A 42 2.49 9.02 -2.25
N ARG A 43 3.27 9.33 -1.19
CA ARG A 43 3.52 10.72 -0.75
C ARG A 43 4.51 11.47 -1.65
N THR A 44 5.52 10.78 -2.21
CA THR A 44 6.61 11.42 -2.96
C THR A 44 6.43 11.38 -4.47
N ASN A 45 5.82 10.33 -5.02
CA ASN A 45 5.62 10.09 -6.45
C ASN A 45 4.25 9.45 -6.75
N PRO A 46 3.12 10.09 -6.39
CA PRO A 46 1.78 9.53 -6.59
C PRO A 46 1.47 9.19 -8.06
N GLN A 47 2.02 9.96 -9.00
CA GLN A 47 1.82 9.77 -10.44
C GLN A 47 2.35 8.42 -10.93
N ALA A 48 3.49 7.96 -10.40
CA ALA A 48 4.09 6.67 -10.76
C ALA A 48 3.24 5.48 -10.30
N LEU A 49 2.41 5.68 -9.26
CA LEU A 49 1.51 4.66 -8.71
C LEU A 49 0.09 4.72 -9.27
N GLY A 50 -0.25 5.73 -10.07
CA GLY A 50 -1.59 5.90 -10.65
C GLY A 50 -2.15 4.62 -11.29
N PRO A 51 -1.41 3.98 -12.22
CA PRO A 51 -1.84 2.74 -12.88
C PRO A 51 -2.01 1.54 -11.94
N TYR A 52 -1.36 1.57 -10.77
CA TYR A 52 -1.32 0.48 -9.81
C TYR A 52 -2.25 0.70 -8.61
N MET A 53 -2.89 1.87 -8.53
CA MET A 53 -3.63 2.28 -7.34
C MET A 53 -4.77 1.32 -7.01
N ASP A 54 -5.52 0.85 -8.00
CA ASP A 54 -6.66 -0.06 -7.74
C ASP A 54 -6.19 -1.41 -7.17
N LYS A 55 -5.05 -1.92 -7.66
CA LYS A 55 -4.42 -3.12 -7.13
C LYS A 55 -3.87 -2.89 -5.73
N LEU A 56 -3.23 -1.75 -5.49
CA LEU A 56 -2.73 -1.37 -4.17
C LEU A 56 -3.86 -1.28 -3.14
N LEU A 57 -4.98 -0.63 -3.49
CA LEU A 57 -6.15 -0.54 -2.62
C LEU A 57 -6.75 -1.92 -2.34
N SER A 58 -6.78 -2.81 -3.34
CA SER A 58 -7.22 -4.20 -3.14
C SER A 58 -6.29 -4.94 -2.16
N VAL A 59 -4.98 -4.76 -2.26
CA VAL A 59 -3.99 -5.31 -1.32
C VAL A 59 -4.17 -4.71 0.08
N PHE A 60 -4.46 -3.42 0.17
CA PHE A 60 -4.71 -2.75 1.45
C PHE A 60 -5.99 -3.27 2.11
N ALA A 61 -6.99 -3.71 1.35
CA ALA A 61 -8.20 -4.31 1.91
C ALA A 61 -7.94 -5.70 2.54
N THR A 62 -6.88 -6.42 2.16
CA THR A 62 -6.58 -7.75 2.73
C THR A 62 -5.82 -7.70 4.05
N VAL A 63 -5.25 -6.56 4.42
CA VAL A 63 -4.41 -6.37 5.61
C VAL A 63 -5.17 -6.09 6.90
N PRO A 64 -6.22 -5.23 6.92
CA PRO A 64 -6.90 -4.88 8.15
C PRO A 64 -7.84 -5.96 8.67
N ASP A 65 -7.93 -7.14 8.04
CA ASP A 65 -8.77 -8.25 8.53
C ASP A 65 -8.41 -8.61 9.98
N PRO A 66 -9.29 -8.36 10.96
CA PRO A 66 -9.05 -8.66 12.36
C PRO A 66 -9.09 -10.17 12.66
N ASN A 67 -9.61 -10.98 11.74
CA ASN A 67 -9.63 -12.44 11.85
C ASN A 67 -8.43 -13.10 11.16
N GLY A 68 -7.63 -12.32 10.43
CA GLY A 68 -6.44 -12.79 9.74
C GLY A 68 -5.18 -12.80 10.62
N PRO A 69 -4.11 -13.50 10.20
CA PRO A 69 -2.81 -13.39 10.85
C PRO A 69 -2.28 -11.95 10.77
N ASP A 70 -1.45 -11.55 11.74
CA ASP A 70 -0.83 -10.22 11.67
C ASP A 70 0.13 -10.13 10.47
N GLN A 71 -0.28 -9.36 9.46
CA GLN A 71 0.45 -9.20 8.20
C GLN A 71 1.44 -8.03 8.21
N VAL A 72 1.27 -7.04 9.10
CA VAL A 72 2.01 -5.77 9.02
C VAL A 72 2.36 -5.15 10.39
N GLY A 73 1.75 -5.59 11.48
CA GLY A 73 1.87 -4.99 12.80
C GLY A 73 1.04 -3.71 12.97
N ASP A 74 0.81 -3.35 14.23
CA ASP A 74 -0.10 -2.26 14.62
C ASP A 74 0.32 -0.89 14.06
N GLU A 75 1.61 -0.59 14.02
CA GLU A 75 2.11 0.69 13.50
C GLU A 75 1.77 0.91 12.02
N VAL A 76 2.02 -0.11 11.18
CA VAL A 76 1.78 -0.02 9.74
C VAL A 76 0.28 -0.03 9.47
N ARG A 77 -0.50 -0.79 10.25
CA ARG A 77 -1.96 -0.78 10.20
C ARG A 77 -2.51 0.62 10.52
N ALA A 78 -2.01 1.27 11.58
CA ALA A 78 -2.42 2.63 11.94
C ALA A 78 -2.07 3.63 10.82
N GLU A 79 -0.87 3.55 10.26
CA GLU A 79 -0.47 4.40 9.14
C GLU A 79 -1.31 4.14 7.88
N LEU A 80 -1.69 2.88 7.62
CA LEU A 80 -2.58 2.52 6.52
C LEU A 80 -3.95 3.17 6.68
N ILE A 81 -4.56 3.10 7.86
CA ILE A 81 -5.85 3.72 8.15
C ILE A 81 -5.77 5.23 7.94
N GLN A 82 -4.70 5.88 8.44
CA GLN A 82 -4.48 7.32 8.22
C GLN A 82 -4.36 7.66 6.73
N LEU A 83 -3.66 6.84 5.95
CA LEU A 83 -3.52 7.05 4.51
C LEU A 83 -4.85 6.86 3.76
N ILE A 84 -5.64 5.84 4.11
CA ILE A 84 -6.98 5.62 3.53
C ILE A 84 -7.88 6.81 3.85
N GLY A 85 -7.85 7.31 5.09
CA GLY A 85 -8.56 8.53 5.48
C GLY A 85 -8.16 9.73 4.62
N HIS A 86 -6.86 9.95 4.42
CA HIS A 86 -6.38 11.02 3.54
C HIS A 86 -6.84 10.85 2.09
N LEU A 87 -6.71 9.64 1.53
CA LEU A 87 -7.17 9.35 0.17
C LEU A 87 -8.68 9.51 0.02
N ASN A 88 -9.47 9.17 1.05
CA ASN A 88 -10.92 9.37 1.07
C ASN A 88 -11.29 10.86 1.02
N THR A 89 -10.48 11.75 1.58
CA THR A 89 -10.72 13.21 1.43
C THR A 89 -10.47 13.71 0.01
N GLN A 90 -9.61 13.04 -0.77
CA GLN A 90 -9.29 13.44 -2.14
C GLN A 90 -10.18 12.76 -3.17
N ASP A 91 -10.46 11.46 -2.99
CA ASP A 91 -11.28 10.64 -3.88
C ASP A 91 -12.07 9.58 -3.07
N PRO A 92 -13.23 9.99 -2.51
CA PRO A 92 -14.07 9.09 -1.71
C PRO A 92 -14.61 7.91 -2.52
N SER A 93 -14.93 8.14 -3.79
CA SER A 93 -15.51 7.12 -4.67
C SER A 93 -14.55 5.95 -4.88
N LYS A 94 -13.25 6.25 -4.97
CA LYS A 94 -12.21 5.22 -5.13
C LYS A 94 -12.05 4.36 -3.89
N ILE A 95 -12.10 4.97 -2.69
CA ILE A 95 -12.02 4.24 -1.41
C ILE A 95 -13.25 3.35 -1.19
N GLN A 96 -14.44 3.84 -1.54
CA GLN A 96 -15.68 3.07 -1.49
C GLN A 96 -15.65 1.89 -2.45
N THR A 97 -15.19 2.10 -3.69
CA THR A 97 -15.08 1.03 -4.71
C THR A 97 -14.09 -0.05 -4.28
N ALA A 98 -13.02 0.32 -3.58
CA ALA A 98 -12.06 -0.61 -3.03
C ALA A 98 -12.55 -1.38 -1.79
N GLY A 99 -13.76 -1.11 -1.29
CA GLY A 99 -14.28 -1.71 -0.06
C GLY A 99 -13.60 -1.21 1.22
N LEU A 100 -12.83 -0.12 1.13
CA LEU A 100 -12.09 0.46 2.25
C LEU A 100 -12.90 1.53 3.00
N GLY A 101 -14.14 1.79 2.58
CA GLY A 101 -15.04 2.75 3.22
C GLY A 101 -15.38 2.42 4.69
N ALA A 102 -15.15 1.19 5.13
CA ALA A 102 -15.34 0.80 6.54
C ALA A 102 -14.24 1.31 7.47
N PHE A 103 -13.13 1.83 6.93
CA PHE A 103 -11.95 2.28 7.70
C PHE A 103 -11.83 3.81 7.80
N VAL A 104 -12.83 4.56 7.33
CA VAL A 104 -12.82 6.04 7.27
C VAL A 104 -14.01 6.66 7.98
#